data_AF-A0A536XDS4-F1
#
_entry.id   AF-A0A536XDS4-F1
#
_cell.length_a   1.000
_cell.length_b   1.000
_cell.length_c   1.000
_cell.angle_alpha   90.00
_cell.angle_beta   90.00
_cell.angle_gamma   90.00
#
_symmetry.space_group_name_H-M   'P 1'
#
loop_
_entity.id
_entity.type
_entity.pdbx_description
1 polymer ?
#
loop_
_entity_poly.entity_id
_entity_poly.type
_entity_poly.pdbx_seq_one_letter_code
_entity_poly.pdbx_strand_id
1 'polypeptide(L)'
;MTAQARLTTSRRALILWWAATAFASIAATLMIAAPAQAAVPAPALDAAFQSFQRASASNDTATIEAVAEQFARLSAADPADPVLLAYGGAAIAMRANTTALPWRKLSFADEGLAQVDKALTMLNAGHDTPLHRGIAASLDTRFVAATTFLRMPAMLNRHARGARLLDEVLKSPLFAGAPVGFRAAVWMRAADEATKDKRNDEARQWLNLVAASGASQAASAQAKLKELAP
;
A
#
# COMPACT_ATOMS: atom_id res chain seq x y z
N MET A 1 0.15 30.33 -91.10
CA MET A 1 -0.31 31.63 -91.67
C MET A 1 -1.28 32.22 -90.65
N THR A 2 -0.83 33.23 -89.88
CA THR A 2 -1.36 34.62 -89.90
C THR A 2 -2.83 34.72 -89.46
N ALA A 3 -3.28 35.60 -88.57
CA ALA A 3 -2.69 36.73 -87.88
C ALA A 3 -3.76 37.30 -86.92
N GLN A 4 -3.30 37.88 -85.81
CA GLN A 4 -3.69 39.18 -85.26
C GLN A 4 -5.13 39.56 -84.82
N ALA A 5 -5.10 40.25 -83.67
CA ALA A 5 -5.86 41.47 -83.31
C ALA A 5 -7.37 41.31 -82.99
N ARG A 6 -7.95 41.98 -81.99
CA ARG A 6 -7.53 43.15 -81.20
C ARG A 6 -8.43 43.25 -79.96
N LEU A 7 -7.87 43.90 -78.93
CA LEU A 7 -8.48 44.36 -77.68
C LEU A 7 -9.80 45.13 -77.87
N THR A 8 -10.71 45.03 -76.89
CA THR A 8 -11.33 46.22 -76.26
C THR A 8 -11.81 45.93 -74.83
N THR A 9 -11.36 46.81 -73.95
CA THR A 9 -11.57 46.92 -72.51
C THR A 9 -12.88 47.66 -72.17
N SER A 10 -13.62 47.22 -71.16
CA SER A 10 -14.57 48.05 -70.39
C SER A 10 -14.49 47.57 -68.94
N ARG A 11 -13.65 48.16 -68.08
CA ARG A 11 -13.78 49.42 -67.31
C ARG A 11 -14.92 49.41 -66.28
N ARG A 12 -14.49 49.59 -65.02
CA ARG A 12 -15.19 50.08 -63.80
C ARG A 12 -15.63 48.96 -62.85
N ALA A 13 -14.77 48.56 -61.91
CA ALA A 13 -14.50 49.22 -60.62
C ALA A 13 -15.58 48.90 -59.58
N LEU A 14 -15.25 48.06 -58.61
CA LEU A 14 -15.10 48.41 -57.19
C LEU A 14 -14.71 47.11 -56.43
N ILE A 15 -13.49 47.04 -55.88
CA ILE A 15 -13.25 47.09 -54.41
C ILE A 15 -13.76 45.80 -53.74
N LEU A 16 -12.93 44.79 -53.44
CA LEU A 16 -11.92 44.80 -52.38
C LEU A 16 -10.78 43.79 -52.62
N TRP A 17 -9.60 44.20 -52.17
CA TRP A 17 -8.30 43.52 -52.14
C TRP A 17 -8.35 42.17 -51.39
N TRP A 18 -7.77 41.08 -51.91
CA TRP A 18 -6.36 40.66 -51.95
C TRP A 18 -5.64 40.46 -50.60
N ALA A 19 -5.29 39.20 -50.33
CA ALA A 19 -4.02 38.65 -49.81
C ALA A 19 -4.31 37.52 -48.80
N ALA A 20 -4.28 36.25 -49.20
CA ALA A 20 -3.07 35.42 -49.36
C ALA A 20 -2.31 35.21 -48.04
N THR A 21 -2.51 34.04 -47.42
CA THR A 21 -1.48 33.39 -46.59
C THR A 21 -1.66 31.87 -46.64
N ALA A 22 -0.57 31.21 -47.01
CA ALA A 22 -0.43 29.76 -47.05
C ALA A 22 -0.51 29.15 -45.65
N PHE A 23 -1.32 28.11 -45.47
CA PHE A 23 -1.37 27.34 -44.23
C PHE A 23 -0.26 26.28 -44.24
N ALA A 24 0.85 26.57 -43.57
CA ALA A 24 1.82 25.57 -43.13
C ALA A 24 1.26 24.89 -41.86
N SER A 25 0.97 23.60 -41.94
CA SER A 25 0.45 22.80 -40.83
C SER A 25 1.57 22.48 -39.84
N ILE A 26 1.67 23.24 -38.74
CA ILE A 26 2.49 22.89 -37.58
C ILE A 26 1.67 21.96 -36.70
N ALA A 27 1.97 20.66 -36.75
CA ALA A 27 1.46 19.70 -35.78
C ALA A 27 2.20 19.89 -34.45
N ALA A 28 1.63 20.70 -33.55
CA ALA A 28 2.13 20.87 -32.19
C ALA A 28 1.74 19.64 -31.36
N THR A 29 2.70 18.77 -31.07
CA THR A 29 2.54 17.66 -30.12
C THR A 29 2.41 18.23 -28.71
N LEU A 30 1.18 18.31 -28.19
CA LEU A 30 0.94 18.56 -26.76
C LEU A 30 1.41 17.33 -25.97
N MET A 31 2.66 17.36 -25.50
CA MET A 31 3.08 16.50 -24.40
C MET A 31 2.32 16.98 -23.15
N ILE A 32 1.25 16.27 -22.77
CA ILE A 32 0.64 16.44 -21.46
C ILE A 32 1.70 15.96 -20.45
N ALA A 33 2.44 16.89 -19.86
CA ALA A 33 3.29 16.60 -18.72
C ALA A 33 2.37 16.08 -17.61
N ALA A 34 2.46 14.78 -17.31
CA ALA A 34 1.82 14.23 -16.12
C ALA A 34 2.31 15.06 -14.92
N PRO A 35 1.41 15.50 -14.01
CA PRO A 35 1.86 16.20 -12.81
C PRO A 35 2.81 15.26 -12.07
N ALA A 36 4.05 15.69 -11.86
CA ALA A 36 4.94 15.01 -10.95
C ALA A 36 4.29 15.10 -9.56
N GLN A 37 3.65 14.02 -9.10
CA GLN A 37 3.20 13.93 -7.73
C GLN A 37 4.43 14.12 -6.84
N ALA A 38 4.41 15.16 -6.01
CA ALA A 38 5.45 15.35 -5.01
C ALA A 38 5.42 14.14 -4.08
N ALA A 39 6.54 13.42 -4.00
CA ALA A 39 6.68 12.29 -3.09
C ALA A 39 6.38 12.75 -1.66
N VAL A 40 5.64 11.93 -0.90
CA VAL A 40 5.37 12.21 0.51
C VAL A 40 6.70 12.32 1.26
N PRO A 41 6.91 13.37 2.10
CA PRO A 41 8.16 13.50 2.86
C PRO A 41 8.41 12.30 3.77
N ALA A 42 9.61 11.74 3.75
CA ALA A 42 9.98 10.56 4.55
C ALA A 42 9.64 10.68 6.06
N PRO A 43 9.85 11.84 6.74
CA PRO A 43 9.47 11.97 8.15
C PRO A 43 7.97 11.83 8.42
N ALA A 44 7.13 12.31 7.50
CA ALA A 44 5.67 12.19 7.63
C ALA A 44 5.22 10.73 7.50
N LEU A 45 5.92 9.98 6.65
CA LEU A 45 5.66 8.56 6.42
C LEU A 45 6.13 7.69 7.61
N ASP A 46 7.31 7.97 8.16
CA ASP A 46 7.79 7.29 9.37
C ASP A 46 6.83 7.51 10.56
N ALA A 47 6.34 8.75 10.72
CA ALA A 47 5.34 9.08 11.74
C ALA A 47 4.03 8.30 11.53
N ALA A 48 3.59 8.11 10.27
CA ALA A 48 2.40 7.31 9.94
C ALA A 48 2.58 5.83 10.32
N PHE A 49 3.74 5.23 10.01
CA PHE A 49 3.99 3.85 10.39
C PHE A 49 4.11 3.66 11.91
N GLN A 50 4.63 4.66 12.63
CA GLN A 50 4.66 4.63 14.09
C GLN A 50 3.27 4.81 14.72
N SER A 51 2.43 5.70 14.16
CA SER A 51 1.05 5.86 14.63
C SER A 51 0.23 4.59 14.40
N PHE A 52 0.39 3.93 13.24
CA PHE A 52 -0.24 2.63 12.98
C PHE A 52 0.18 1.55 13.98
N GLN A 53 1.48 1.44 14.29
CA GLN A 53 1.95 0.47 15.29
C GLN A 53 1.28 0.70 16.65
N ARG A 54 1.16 1.95 17.09
CA ARG A 54 0.43 2.31 18.33
C ARG A 54 -1.07 2.01 18.25
N ALA A 55 -1.71 2.30 17.12
CA ALA A 55 -3.12 1.95 16.90
C ALA A 55 -3.33 0.43 17.00
N SER A 56 -2.43 -0.37 16.41
CA SER A 56 -2.55 -1.83 16.40
C SER A 56 -2.31 -2.49 17.76
N ALA A 57 -1.64 -1.79 18.68
CA ALA A 57 -1.34 -2.25 20.03
C ALA A 57 -2.36 -1.75 21.08
N SER A 58 -3.25 -0.83 20.69
CA SER A 58 -4.26 -0.24 21.57
C SER A 58 -5.67 -0.46 21.00
N ASN A 59 -6.70 -0.21 21.80
CA ASN A 59 -8.07 -0.08 21.31
C ASN A 59 -8.53 1.39 21.39
N ASP A 60 -7.58 2.33 21.29
CA ASP A 60 -7.90 3.75 21.36
C ASP A 60 -8.60 4.21 20.09
N THR A 61 -9.86 4.61 20.23
CA THR A 61 -10.72 4.98 19.09
C THR A 61 -10.16 6.18 18.34
N ALA A 62 -9.70 7.22 19.03
CA ALA A 62 -9.18 8.42 18.38
C ALA A 62 -7.93 8.11 17.55
N THR A 63 -7.01 7.29 18.08
CA THR A 63 -5.81 6.86 17.36
C THR A 63 -6.15 5.99 16.14
N ILE A 64 -7.09 5.05 16.26
CA ILE A 64 -7.51 4.18 15.14
C ILE A 64 -8.12 5.01 14.01
N GLU A 65 -9.03 5.95 14.34
CA GLU A 65 -9.66 6.81 13.33
C GLU A 65 -8.65 7.71 12.62
N ALA A 66 -7.75 8.35 13.39
CA ALA A 66 -6.72 9.23 12.84
C ALA A 66 -5.77 8.49 11.90
N VAL A 67 -5.37 7.26 12.24
CA VAL A 67 -4.50 6.43 11.40
C VAL A 67 -5.20 6.02 10.11
N ALA A 68 -6.47 5.62 10.18
CA ALA A 68 -7.24 5.26 8.99
C ALA A 68 -7.38 6.43 8.01
N GLU A 69 -7.65 7.64 8.52
CA GLU A 69 -7.66 8.86 7.70
C GLU A 69 -6.27 9.20 7.14
N GLN A 70 -5.22 9.04 7.94
CA GLN A 70 -3.85 9.33 7.52
C GLN A 70 -3.44 8.42 6.35
N PHE A 71 -3.64 7.10 6.45
CA PHE A 71 -3.31 6.18 5.38
C PHE A 71 -4.22 6.31 4.17
N ALA A 72 -5.49 6.69 4.34
CA ALA A 72 -6.36 7.02 3.21
C ALA A 72 -5.80 8.20 2.39
N ARG A 73 -5.30 9.26 3.06
CA ARG A 73 -4.64 10.39 2.38
C ARG A 73 -3.32 9.98 1.71
N LEU A 74 -2.51 9.18 2.38
CA LEU A 74 -1.23 8.70 1.84
C LEU A 74 -1.44 7.82 0.60
N SER A 75 -2.39 6.87 0.66
CA SER A 75 -2.71 6.01 -0.49
C SER A 75 -3.37 6.77 -1.64
N ALA A 76 -4.10 7.86 -1.37
CA ALA A 76 -4.60 8.75 -2.41
C ALA A 76 -3.47 9.58 -3.08
N ALA A 77 -2.45 9.95 -2.31
CA ALA A 77 -1.29 10.70 -2.81
C ALA A 77 -0.34 9.81 -3.65
N ASP A 78 -0.23 8.52 -3.32
CA ASP A 78 0.50 7.53 -4.11
C ASP A 78 -0.35 6.25 -4.33
N PRO A 79 -1.24 6.26 -5.35
CA PRO A 79 -2.14 5.15 -5.62
C PRO A 79 -1.46 3.89 -6.16
N ALA A 80 -0.21 4.00 -6.61
CA ALA A 80 0.57 2.89 -7.14
C ALA A 80 1.25 2.08 -6.02
N ASP A 81 1.27 2.60 -4.79
CA ASP A 81 1.92 1.99 -3.65
C ASP A 81 1.03 0.94 -2.96
N PRO A 82 1.36 -0.37 -3.07
CA PRO A 82 0.57 -1.42 -2.43
C PRO A 82 0.71 -1.42 -0.90
N VAL A 83 1.82 -0.91 -0.36
CA VAL A 83 2.06 -0.88 1.09
C VAL A 83 1.10 0.12 1.74
N LEU A 84 1.02 1.34 1.20
CA LEU A 84 0.12 2.36 1.72
C LEU A 84 -1.35 1.93 1.66
N LEU A 85 -1.76 1.28 0.57
CA LEU A 85 -3.11 0.73 0.44
C LEU A 85 -3.36 -0.40 1.45
N ALA A 86 -2.42 -1.32 1.65
CA ALA A 86 -2.57 -2.40 2.63
C ALA A 86 -2.67 -1.88 4.06
N TYR A 87 -1.84 -0.91 4.44
CA TYR A 87 -1.91 -0.27 5.75
C TYR A 87 -3.21 0.52 5.93
N GLY A 88 -3.70 1.20 4.88
CA GLY A 88 -5.01 1.85 4.87
C GLY A 88 -6.16 0.86 5.11
N GLY A 89 -6.18 -0.25 4.37
CA GLY A 89 -7.17 -1.31 4.55
C GLY A 89 -7.10 -1.95 5.94
N ALA A 90 -5.90 -2.21 6.45
CA ALA A 90 -5.72 -2.71 7.81
C ALA A 90 -6.21 -1.71 8.87
N ALA A 91 -5.99 -0.41 8.66
CA ALA A 91 -6.49 0.64 9.56
C ALA A 91 -8.01 0.76 9.54
N ILE A 92 -8.63 0.64 8.37
CA ILE A 92 -10.09 0.56 8.25
C ILE A 92 -10.63 -0.68 8.98
N ALA A 93 -10.01 -1.84 8.82
CA ALA A 93 -10.41 -3.05 9.54
C ALA A 93 -10.33 -2.88 11.08
N MET A 94 -9.34 -2.12 11.58
CA MET A 94 -9.23 -1.80 13.01
C MET A 94 -10.42 -0.96 13.54
N ARG A 95 -11.11 -0.19 12.69
CA ARG A 95 -12.33 0.54 13.08
C ARG A 95 -13.46 -0.37 13.56
N ALA A 96 -13.42 -1.67 13.24
CA ALA A 96 -14.35 -2.63 13.83
C ALA A 96 -14.27 -2.69 15.37
N ASN A 97 -13.16 -2.26 15.96
CA ASN A 97 -12.99 -2.18 17.42
C ASN A 97 -13.50 -0.86 18.03
N THR A 98 -13.84 0.14 17.21
CA THR A 98 -14.27 1.49 17.69
C THR A 98 -15.78 1.63 17.82
N THR A 99 -16.54 0.61 17.44
CA THR A 99 -18.00 0.62 17.46
C THR A 99 -18.59 -0.59 18.17
N ALA A 100 -19.72 -0.42 18.87
CA ALA A 100 -20.46 -1.52 19.47
C ALA A 100 -21.46 -2.18 18.49
N LEU A 101 -21.74 -1.53 17.34
CA LEU A 101 -22.79 -1.95 16.41
C LEU A 101 -22.31 -3.07 15.49
N PRO A 102 -22.87 -4.30 15.55
CA PRO A 102 -22.33 -5.45 14.81
C PRO A 102 -22.24 -5.26 13.28
N TRP A 103 -23.25 -4.65 12.66
CA TRP A 103 -23.25 -4.40 11.22
C TRP A 103 -22.18 -3.39 10.79
N ARG A 104 -21.84 -2.41 11.64
CA ARG A 104 -20.73 -1.49 11.37
C ARG A 104 -19.38 -2.17 11.52
N LYS A 105 -19.22 -3.06 12.50
CA LYS A 105 -18.01 -3.89 12.62
C LYS A 105 -17.77 -4.70 11.34
N LEU A 106 -18.83 -5.34 10.85
CA LEU A 106 -18.77 -6.13 9.63
C LEU A 106 -18.43 -5.24 8.42
N SER A 107 -19.08 -4.08 8.27
CA SER A 107 -18.77 -3.14 7.19
C SER A 107 -17.30 -2.68 7.20
N PHE A 108 -16.75 -2.34 8.37
CA PHE A 108 -15.35 -1.93 8.48
C PHE A 108 -14.39 -3.09 8.17
N ALA A 109 -14.72 -4.29 8.63
CA ALA A 109 -13.94 -5.47 8.28
C ALA A 109 -13.97 -5.71 6.76
N ASP A 110 -15.14 -5.72 6.12
CA ASP A 110 -15.28 -5.98 4.69
C ASP A 110 -14.58 -4.93 3.82
N GLU A 111 -14.76 -3.64 4.14
CA GLU A 111 -14.09 -2.54 3.43
C GLU A 111 -12.57 -2.62 3.56
N GLY A 112 -12.07 -2.84 4.79
CA GLY A 112 -10.65 -2.98 5.04
C GLY A 112 -10.05 -4.18 4.32
N LEU A 113 -10.72 -5.33 4.37
CA LEU A 113 -10.30 -6.54 3.68
C LEU A 113 -10.29 -6.38 2.16
N ALA A 114 -11.25 -5.66 1.57
CA ALA A 114 -11.28 -5.37 0.15
C ALA A 114 -10.06 -4.54 -0.29
N GLN A 115 -9.65 -3.54 0.51
CA GLN A 115 -8.45 -2.76 0.22
C GLN A 115 -7.17 -3.60 0.37
N VAL A 116 -7.07 -4.42 1.40
CA VAL A 116 -5.94 -5.35 1.57
C VAL A 116 -5.86 -6.34 0.41
N ASP A 117 -7.00 -6.87 -0.04
CA ASP A 117 -7.07 -7.75 -1.19
C ASP A 117 -6.58 -7.05 -2.46
N LYS A 118 -7.02 -5.80 -2.70
CA LYS A 118 -6.54 -4.99 -3.82
C LYS A 118 -5.03 -4.75 -3.75
N ALA A 119 -4.50 -4.42 -2.58
CA ALA A 119 -3.06 -4.24 -2.38
C ALA A 119 -2.26 -5.50 -2.73
N LEU A 120 -2.75 -6.69 -2.34
CA LEU A 120 -2.13 -7.95 -2.74
C LEU A 120 -2.16 -8.17 -4.26
N THR A 121 -3.22 -7.75 -4.96
CA THR A 121 -3.30 -7.88 -6.43
C THR A 121 -2.39 -6.93 -7.19
N MET A 122 -1.95 -5.84 -6.57
CA MET A 122 -0.98 -4.90 -7.17
C MET A 122 0.44 -5.46 -7.20
N LEU A 123 0.74 -6.44 -6.33
CA LEU A 123 2.08 -7.01 -6.19
C LEU A 123 2.56 -7.66 -7.50
N ASN A 124 3.81 -7.39 -7.82
CA ASN A 124 4.54 -7.90 -8.98
C ASN A 124 6.04 -7.86 -8.67
N ALA A 125 6.89 -8.35 -9.56
CA ALA A 125 8.34 -8.45 -9.33
C ALA A 125 9.02 -7.09 -9.04
N GLY A 126 8.47 -5.97 -9.52
CA GLY A 126 8.97 -4.62 -9.19
C GLY A 126 8.80 -4.24 -7.71
N HIS A 127 7.96 -4.96 -6.96
CA HIS A 127 7.75 -4.74 -5.53
C HIS A 127 8.71 -5.54 -4.64
N ASP A 128 9.61 -6.33 -5.22
CA ASP A 128 10.63 -7.10 -4.49
C ASP A 128 11.86 -6.26 -4.11
N THR A 129 11.85 -4.97 -4.44
CA THR A 129 12.87 -4.00 -4.00
C THR A 129 12.42 -3.24 -2.74
N PRO A 130 13.36 -2.86 -1.86
CA PRO A 130 13.06 -2.01 -0.72
C PRO A 130 12.33 -0.73 -1.12
N LEU A 131 11.26 -0.39 -0.40
CA LEU A 131 10.49 0.84 -0.59
C LEU A 131 10.53 1.68 0.69
N HIS A 132 9.63 1.38 1.63
CA HIS A 132 9.54 2.09 2.89
C HIS A 132 10.34 1.40 3.98
N ARG A 133 11.01 2.17 4.83
CA ARG A 133 11.75 1.66 6.01
C ARG A 133 12.78 0.57 5.65
N GLY A 134 13.25 0.52 4.40
CA GLY A 134 14.17 -0.51 3.92
C GLY A 134 13.56 -1.91 3.74
N ILE A 135 12.23 -2.03 3.69
CA ILE A 135 11.53 -3.30 3.52
C ILE A 135 11.03 -3.42 2.08
N ALA A 136 11.19 -4.59 1.47
CA ALA A 136 10.60 -4.85 0.16
C ALA A 136 9.07 -4.69 0.22
N ALA A 137 8.49 -3.90 -0.70
CA ALA A 137 7.07 -3.61 -0.69
C ALA A 137 6.21 -4.89 -0.71
N SER A 138 6.69 -5.92 -1.40
CA SER A 138 6.04 -7.22 -1.49
C SER A 138 6.05 -8.01 -0.16
N LEU A 139 7.08 -7.84 0.68
CA LEU A 139 7.12 -8.41 2.02
C LEU A 139 6.18 -7.66 2.97
N ASP A 140 6.25 -6.33 2.98
CA ASP A 140 5.48 -5.50 3.90
C ASP A 140 3.98 -5.66 3.65
N THR A 141 3.57 -5.59 2.37
CA THR A 141 2.17 -5.78 1.95
C THR A 141 1.64 -7.15 2.37
N ARG A 142 2.39 -8.24 2.11
CA ARG A 142 1.97 -9.60 2.50
C ARG A 142 1.89 -9.75 4.01
N PHE A 143 2.81 -9.16 4.75
CA PHE A 143 2.81 -9.24 6.20
C PHE A 143 1.63 -8.47 6.83
N VAL A 144 1.35 -7.25 6.36
CA VAL A 144 0.17 -6.48 6.78
C VAL A 144 -1.12 -7.24 6.45
N ALA A 145 -1.20 -7.83 5.26
CA ALA A 145 -2.34 -8.65 4.88
C ALA A 145 -2.50 -9.88 5.77
N ALA A 146 -1.40 -10.61 6.02
CA ALA A 146 -1.38 -11.77 6.90
C ALA A 146 -1.88 -11.43 8.31
N THR A 147 -1.31 -10.39 8.92
CA THR A 147 -1.67 -9.96 10.27
C THR A 147 -3.13 -9.52 10.37
N THR A 148 -3.64 -8.81 9.35
CA THR A 148 -5.05 -8.39 9.26
C THR A 148 -5.98 -9.60 9.16
N PHE A 149 -5.73 -10.51 8.21
CA PHE A 149 -6.57 -11.70 7.99
C PHE A 149 -6.61 -12.64 9.19
N LEU A 150 -5.49 -12.83 9.88
CA LEU A 150 -5.37 -13.66 11.08
C LEU A 150 -6.02 -13.03 12.34
N ARG A 151 -6.49 -11.77 12.27
CA ARG A 151 -7.26 -11.12 13.33
C ARG A 151 -8.77 -11.17 13.08
N MET A 152 -9.19 -11.61 11.89
CA MET A 152 -10.59 -11.66 11.54
C MET A 152 -11.33 -12.79 12.27
N PRO A 153 -12.62 -12.60 12.60
CA PRO A 153 -13.44 -13.67 13.15
C PRO A 153 -13.56 -14.84 12.15
N ALA A 154 -13.66 -16.06 12.69
CA ALA A 154 -13.68 -17.29 11.89
C ALA A 154 -14.74 -17.31 10.78
N MET A 155 -15.90 -16.67 11.02
CA MET A 155 -17.00 -16.58 10.03
C MET A 155 -16.60 -15.91 8.71
N LEU A 156 -15.57 -15.04 8.70
CA LEU A 156 -15.08 -14.38 7.48
C LEU A 156 -14.12 -15.26 6.65
N ASN A 157 -13.76 -16.44 7.14
CA ASN A 157 -12.92 -17.42 6.46
C ASN A 157 -11.59 -16.85 5.90
N ARG A 158 -10.98 -15.89 6.61
CA ARG A 158 -9.71 -15.26 6.20
C ARG A 158 -8.47 -15.93 6.79
N HIS A 159 -8.62 -16.70 7.86
CA HIS A 159 -7.51 -17.24 8.64
C HIS A 159 -6.52 -18.07 7.80
N ALA A 160 -7.01 -19.03 7.02
CA ALA A 160 -6.16 -19.90 6.19
C ALA A 160 -5.36 -19.11 5.14
N ARG A 161 -5.92 -18.03 4.60
CA ARG A 161 -5.19 -17.14 3.69
C ARG A 161 -4.14 -16.32 4.44
N GLY A 162 -4.48 -15.81 5.62
CA GLY A 162 -3.53 -15.09 6.47
C GLY A 162 -2.32 -15.93 6.87
N ALA A 163 -2.54 -17.19 7.26
CA ALA A 163 -1.48 -18.13 7.60
C ALA A 163 -0.56 -18.42 6.40
N ARG A 164 -1.14 -18.64 5.21
CA ARG A 164 -0.35 -18.80 3.97
C ARG A 164 0.51 -17.59 3.65
N LEU A 165 -0.04 -16.37 3.76
CA LEU A 165 0.72 -15.15 3.52
C LEU A 165 1.85 -14.96 4.54
N LEU A 166 1.64 -15.33 5.80
CA LEU A 166 2.70 -15.29 6.81
C LEU A 166 3.84 -16.27 6.48
N ASP A 167 3.49 -17.49 6.05
CA ASP A 167 4.44 -18.50 5.61
C ASP A 167 5.24 -18.05 4.36
N GLU A 168 4.58 -17.40 3.39
CA GLU A 168 5.24 -16.79 2.22
C GLU A 168 6.26 -15.72 2.64
N VAL A 169 5.93 -14.88 3.62
CA VAL A 169 6.87 -13.87 4.15
C VAL A 169 8.08 -14.55 4.82
N LEU A 170 7.84 -15.56 5.66
CA LEU A 170 8.92 -16.29 6.36
C LEU A 170 9.87 -17.03 5.41
N LYS A 171 9.33 -17.59 4.31
CA LYS A 171 10.10 -18.37 3.32
C LYS A 171 10.73 -17.51 2.22
N SER A 172 10.38 -16.24 2.14
CA SER A 172 10.90 -15.36 1.09
C SER A 172 12.42 -15.18 1.24
N PRO A 173 13.20 -15.28 0.14
CA PRO A 173 14.64 -15.01 0.19
C PRO A 173 14.94 -13.55 0.56
N LEU A 174 13.99 -12.63 0.34
CA LEU A 174 14.12 -11.22 0.70
C LEU A 174 14.07 -11.00 2.22
N PHE A 175 13.51 -11.95 2.98
CA PHE A 175 13.24 -11.78 4.40
C PHE A 175 14.53 -11.66 5.24
N ALA A 176 15.58 -12.40 4.88
CA ALA A 176 16.86 -12.33 5.58
C ALA A 176 17.50 -10.93 5.50
N GLY A 177 17.30 -10.22 4.38
CA GLY A 177 17.78 -8.85 4.16
C GLY A 177 16.91 -7.76 4.78
N ALA A 178 15.70 -8.08 5.23
CA ALA A 178 14.79 -7.09 5.81
C ALA A 178 15.33 -6.57 7.16
N PRO A 179 15.04 -5.32 7.56
CA PRO A 179 15.46 -4.76 8.84
C PRO A 179 15.08 -5.64 10.04
N VAL A 180 15.93 -5.67 11.07
CA VAL A 180 15.75 -6.58 12.22
C VAL A 180 14.43 -6.37 12.95
N GLY A 181 13.95 -5.13 13.07
CA GLY A 181 12.65 -4.84 13.68
C GLY A 181 11.47 -5.43 12.90
N PHE A 182 11.55 -5.48 11.57
CA PHE A 182 10.55 -6.14 10.74
C PHE A 182 10.61 -7.66 10.92
N ARG A 183 11.81 -8.26 10.86
CA ARG A 183 11.97 -9.70 11.09
C ARG A 183 11.44 -10.14 12.44
N ALA A 184 11.74 -9.37 13.49
CA ALA A 184 11.22 -9.60 14.83
C ALA A 184 9.69 -9.55 14.88
N ALA A 185 9.06 -8.58 14.20
CA ALA A 185 7.59 -8.51 14.13
C ALA A 185 6.98 -9.73 13.42
N VAL A 186 7.60 -10.21 12.34
CA VAL A 186 7.17 -11.42 11.62
C VAL A 186 7.30 -12.67 12.51
N TRP A 187 8.44 -12.85 13.19
CA TRP A 187 8.63 -13.97 14.12
C TRP A 187 7.68 -13.91 15.32
N MET A 188 7.44 -12.72 15.88
CA MET A 188 6.42 -12.55 16.94
C MET A 188 5.04 -13.01 16.45
N ARG A 189 4.67 -12.66 15.22
CA ARG A 189 3.40 -13.09 14.64
C ARG A 189 3.35 -14.60 14.43
N ALA A 190 4.43 -15.20 13.93
CA ALA A 190 4.55 -16.64 13.75
C ALA A 190 4.43 -17.38 15.09
N ALA A 191 5.06 -16.85 16.15
CA ALA A 191 4.95 -17.39 17.50
C ALA A 191 3.52 -17.34 18.03
N ASP A 192 2.81 -16.22 17.83
CA ASP A 192 1.41 -16.08 18.25
C ASP A 192 0.50 -17.12 17.56
N GLU A 193 0.68 -17.35 16.25
CA GLU A 193 -0.09 -18.35 15.53
C GLU A 193 0.27 -19.77 15.95
N ALA A 194 1.56 -20.09 16.11
CA ALA A 194 1.99 -21.38 16.63
C ALA A 194 1.43 -21.65 18.04
N THR A 195 1.37 -20.63 18.89
CA THR A 195 0.79 -20.73 20.25
C THR A 195 -0.70 -21.02 20.20
N LYS A 196 -1.47 -20.30 19.36
CA LYS A 196 -2.90 -20.56 19.17
C LYS A 196 -3.18 -21.98 18.68
N ASP A 197 -2.32 -22.49 17.80
CA ASP A 197 -2.38 -23.86 17.27
C ASP A 197 -1.81 -24.91 18.24
N LYS A 198 -1.41 -24.52 19.45
CA LYS A 198 -0.77 -25.38 20.47
C LYS A 198 0.54 -26.04 20.00
N ARG A 199 1.19 -25.47 18.97
CA ARG A 199 2.52 -25.84 18.49
C ARG A 199 3.59 -25.13 19.33
N ASN A 200 3.64 -25.46 20.62
CA ASN A 200 4.46 -24.73 21.61
C ASN A 200 5.96 -24.80 21.31
N ASP A 201 6.46 -25.89 20.73
CA ASP A 201 7.87 -26.01 20.32
C ASP A 201 8.24 -24.98 19.25
N GLU A 202 7.39 -24.85 18.24
CA GLU A 202 7.58 -23.89 17.16
C GLU A 202 7.41 -22.45 17.65
N ALA A 203 6.44 -22.19 18.53
CA ALA A 203 6.29 -20.89 19.18
C ALA A 203 7.57 -20.50 19.93
N ARG A 204 8.16 -21.43 20.70
CA ARG A 204 9.43 -21.21 21.40
C ARG A 204 10.59 -20.92 20.43
N GLN A 205 10.68 -21.62 19.30
CA GLN A 205 11.70 -21.36 18.29
C GLN A 205 11.62 -19.93 17.76
N TRP A 206 10.43 -19.46 17.38
CA TRP A 206 10.23 -18.09 16.90
C TRP A 206 10.54 -17.04 17.96
N LEU A 207 10.07 -17.25 19.21
CA LEU A 207 10.34 -16.30 20.29
C LEU A 207 11.83 -16.22 20.67
N ASN A 208 12.56 -17.33 20.60
CA ASN A 208 14.00 -17.34 20.79
C ASN A 208 14.73 -16.50 19.72
N LEU A 209 14.29 -16.57 18.46
CA LEU A 209 14.83 -15.71 17.39
C LEU A 209 14.57 -14.24 17.69
N VAL A 210 13.38 -13.87 18.17
CA VAL A 210 13.08 -12.48 18.57
C VAL A 210 13.95 -12.05 19.75
N ALA A 211 14.05 -12.88 20.79
CA ALA A 211 14.84 -12.56 21.99
C ALA A 211 16.33 -12.38 21.68
N ALA A 212 16.89 -13.15 20.74
CA ALA A 212 18.27 -13.05 20.31
C ALA A 212 18.54 -11.94 19.28
N SER A 213 17.49 -11.34 18.70
CA SER A 213 17.63 -10.39 17.58
C SER A 213 18.13 -8.99 17.96
N GLY A 214 18.08 -8.63 19.25
CA GLY A 214 18.35 -7.26 19.70
C GLY A 214 17.27 -6.23 19.31
N ALA A 215 16.14 -6.68 18.75
CA ALA A 215 15.02 -5.80 18.43
C ALA A 215 14.26 -5.37 19.70
N SER A 216 13.48 -4.29 19.60
CA SER A 216 12.69 -3.77 20.74
C SER A 216 11.65 -4.76 21.27
N GLN A 217 11.27 -5.76 20.46
CA GLN A 217 10.35 -6.83 20.84
C GLN A 217 10.98 -7.91 21.73
N ALA A 218 12.31 -7.91 21.92
CA ALA A 218 13.03 -8.96 22.65
C ALA A 218 12.48 -9.19 24.08
N ALA A 219 12.17 -8.12 24.82
CA ALA A 219 11.62 -8.23 26.17
C ALA A 219 10.22 -8.88 26.18
N SER A 220 9.38 -8.55 25.21
CA SER A 220 8.05 -9.17 25.06
C SER A 220 8.17 -10.65 24.71
N ALA A 221 9.12 -11.02 23.84
CA ALA A 221 9.37 -12.41 23.49
C ALA A 221 9.85 -13.23 24.70
N GLN A 222 10.74 -12.68 25.52
CA GLN A 222 11.18 -13.31 26.76
C GLN A 222 10.05 -13.52 27.76
N ALA A 223 9.10 -12.58 27.86
CA ALA A 223 7.92 -12.76 28.70
C ALA A 223 7.05 -13.93 28.20
N LYS A 224 6.74 -13.98 26.90
CA LYS A 224 5.98 -15.08 26.29
C LYS A 224 6.67 -16.44 26.43
N LEU A 225 8.01 -16.51 26.35
CA LEU A 225 8.76 -17.75 26.56
C LEU A 225 8.55 -18.33 27.96
N LYS A 226 8.43 -17.48 28.99
CA LYS A 226 8.18 -17.91 30.37
C LYS A 226 6.77 -18.49 30.53
N GLU A 227 5.79 -17.95 29.82
CA GLU A 227 4.41 -18.45 29.83
C GLU A 227 4.27 -19.82 29.14
N LEU A 228 5.18 -20.14 28.20
CA LEU A 228 5.25 -21.43 27.50
C LEU A 228 6.16 -22.46 28.20
N ALA A 229 6.71 -22.12 29.37
CA ALA A 229 7.48 -23.06 30.17
C ALA A 229 6.54 -24.17 30.72
N PRO A 230 7.00 -25.43 30.77
CA PRO A 230 6.20 -26.56 31.21
C PRO A 230 5.78 -26.49 32.69
#